data_AF-A0A0P7WPT0-F1
#
_entry.id   AF-A0A0P7WPT0-F1
#
_cell.length_a   1.000
_cell.length_b   1.000
_cell.length_c   1.000
_cell.angle_alpha   90.00
_cell.angle_beta   90.00
_cell.angle_gamma   90.00
#
_symmetry.space_group_name_H-M   'P 1'
#
loop_
_entity.id
_entity.type
_entity.pdbx_description
1 polymer ?
#
loop_
_entity_poly.entity_id
_entity_poly.type
_entity_poly.pdbx_seq_one_letter_code
_entity_poly.pdbx_strand_id
1 'polypeptide(L)'
;MNTSNEYPNDIQAILVLHLGKEFKSLEKQTMLEALVKRRSRYWIMIIVNALALLFFSYSFIYGITQLSDVVYYGLGTVFVLNVLLIFHQRKQINRAITYVEQNV
;
A
#
# COMPACT_ATOMS: atom_id res chain seq x y z
N MET A 1 27.15 23.03 13.26
CA MET A 1 25.69 23.16 13.13
C MET A 1 25.34 22.92 11.67
N ASN A 2 24.57 21.86 11.42
CA ASN A 2 23.76 21.54 10.24
C ASN A 2 24.40 21.58 8.83
N THR A 3 24.80 20.41 8.30
CA THR A 3 24.90 20.18 6.86
C THR A 3 24.24 18.83 6.51
N SER A 4 23.17 18.93 5.70
CA SER A 4 22.43 17.87 4.98
C SER A 4 21.84 16.70 5.78
N ASN A 5 20.74 16.94 6.50
CA ASN A 5 19.69 15.92 6.72
C ASN A 5 18.96 15.63 5.39
N GLU A 6 19.69 15.13 4.40
CA GLU A 6 19.12 14.79 3.10
C GLU A 6 18.70 13.32 3.14
N TYR A 7 17.38 13.09 3.07
CA TYR A 7 16.84 11.73 2.96
C TYR A 7 17.45 11.04 1.73
N PRO A 8 17.85 9.76 1.80
CA PRO A 8 18.25 8.97 0.64
C PRO A 8 17.21 9.08 -0.46
N ASN A 9 17.65 9.15 -1.73
CA ASN A 9 16.76 9.39 -2.88
C ASN A 9 15.56 8.41 -2.93
N ASP A 10 15.76 7.15 -2.53
CA ASP A 10 14.69 6.15 -2.48
C ASP A 10 13.68 6.42 -1.35
N ILE A 11 14.15 6.81 -0.17
CA ILE A 11 13.28 7.20 0.95
C ILE A 11 12.57 8.51 0.63
N GLN A 12 13.25 9.48 0.03
CA GLN A 12 12.66 10.74 -0.39
C GLN A 12 11.53 10.51 -1.39
N ALA A 13 11.72 9.63 -2.38
CA ALA A 13 10.66 9.27 -3.32
C ALA A 13 9.45 8.66 -2.62
N ILE A 14 9.67 7.77 -1.63
CA ILE A 14 8.59 7.17 -0.84
C ILE A 14 7.86 8.23 -0.01
N LEU A 15 8.59 9.12 0.66
CA LEU A 15 8.02 10.19 1.47
C LEU A 15 7.24 11.20 0.61
N VAL A 16 7.75 11.59 -0.56
CA VAL A 16 7.02 12.46 -1.49
C VAL A 16 5.74 11.79 -1.99
N LEU A 17 5.81 10.49 -2.33
CA LEU A 17 4.65 9.73 -2.80
C LEU A 17 3.54 9.63 -1.73
N HIS A 18 3.91 9.50 -0.45
CA HIS A 18 2.96 9.24 0.63
C HIS A 18 2.64 10.45 1.51
N LEU A 19 3.47 11.47 1.55
CA LEU A 19 3.27 12.66 2.38
C LEU A 19 3.17 13.94 1.55
N GLY A 20 3.47 13.87 0.24
CA GLY A 20 3.50 15.02 -0.65
C GLY A 20 4.86 15.72 -0.65
N LYS A 21 5.03 16.73 -1.54
CA LYS A 21 6.30 17.46 -1.71
C LYS A 21 6.69 18.27 -0.46
N GLU A 22 5.70 18.67 0.34
CA GLU A 22 5.87 19.46 1.56
C GLU A 22 6.28 18.62 2.78
N PHE A 23 6.59 17.34 2.63
CA PHE A 23 6.91 16.48 3.79
C PHE A 23 8.08 17.00 4.64
N LYS A 24 9.01 17.77 4.04
CA LYS A 24 10.14 18.38 4.73
C LYS A 24 9.74 19.44 5.76
N SER A 25 8.55 20.02 5.64
CA SER A 25 8.01 21.01 6.60
C SER A 25 7.18 20.37 7.71
N LEU A 26 6.88 19.07 7.62
CA LEU A 26 6.16 18.34 8.65
C LEU A 26 7.08 18.00 9.82
N GLU A 27 6.53 18.06 11.02
CA GLU A 27 7.21 17.55 12.21
C GLU A 27 7.33 16.01 12.14
N LYS A 28 8.40 15.45 12.72
CA LYS A 28 8.67 14.00 12.76
C LYS A 28 7.44 13.21 13.22
N GLN A 29 6.79 13.65 14.29
CA GLN A 29 5.62 12.98 14.84
C GLN A 29 4.45 12.96 13.86
N THR A 30 4.17 14.09 13.20
CA THR A 30 3.10 14.19 12.19
C THR A 30 3.38 13.31 10.97
N MET A 31 4.64 13.21 10.52
CA MET A 31 5.03 12.30 9.44
C MET A 31 4.76 10.83 9.81
N LEU A 32 5.17 10.43 11.03
CA LEU A 32 4.98 9.06 11.50
C LEU A 32 3.50 8.72 11.64
N GLU A 33 2.68 9.60 12.23
CA GLU A 33 1.24 9.39 12.34
C GLU A 33 0.58 9.23 10.96
N ALA A 34 0.96 10.06 9.98
CA ALA A 34 0.45 9.96 8.63
C ALA A 34 0.85 8.65 7.93
N LEU A 35 2.11 8.22 8.06
CA LEU A 35 2.61 6.97 7.49
C LEU A 35 1.96 5.74 8.15
N VAL A 36 1.82 5.73 9.48
CA VAL A 36 1.16 4.65 10.23
C VAL A 36 -0.32 4.56 9.86
N LYS A 37 -1.02 5.70 9.76
CA LYS A 37 -2.41 5.75 9.31
C LYS A 37 -2.58 5.18 7.90
N ARG A 38 -1.66 5.50 6.98
CA ARG A 38 -1.65 4.92 5.63
C ARG A 38 -1.39 3.42 5.65
N ARG A 39 -0.43 2.95 6.46
CA ARG A 39 -0.14 1.51 6.62
C ARG A 39 -1.39 0.71 6.98
N SER A 40 -2.21 1.20 7.92
CA SER A 40 -3.44 0.51 8.33
C SER A 40 -4.49 0.45 7.21
N ARG A 41 -4.57 1.47 6.34
CA ARG A 41 -5.48 1.45 5.19
C ARG A 41 -5.15 0.34 4.19
N TYR A 42 -3.88 0.03 3.99
CA TYR A 42 -3.49 -1.07 3.10
C TYR A 42 -3.94 -2.43 3.62
N TRP A 43 -3.95 -2.64 4.94
CA TRP A 43 -4.51 -3.87 5.51
C TRP A 43 -6.00 -4.02 5.23
N ILE A 44 -6.75 -2.93 5.37
CA ILE A 44 -8.18 -2.91 5.03
C ILE A 44 -8.36 -3.23 3.55
N MET A 45 -7.56 -2.64 2.65
CA MET A 45 -7.61 -2.94 1.22
C MET A 45 -7.31 -4.41 0.91
N ILE A 46 -6.34 -5.03 1.57
CA ILE A 46 -6.05 -6.47 1.40
C ILE A 46 -7.27 -7.30 1.84
N ILE A 47 -7.85 -6.99 3.00
CA ILE A 47 -9.00 -7.73 3.54
C ILE A 47 -10.19 -7.61 2.59
N VAL A 48 -10.52 -6.40 2.13
CA VAL A 48 -11.60 -6.17 1.17
C VAL A 48 -11.35 -6.92 -0.13
N ASN A 49 -10.13 -6.91 -0.64
CA ASN A 49 -9.79 -7.67 -1.84
C ASN A 49 -9.95 -9.19 -1.63
N ALA A 50 -9.47 -9.72 -0.50
CA ALA A 50 -9.60 -11.13 -0.17
C ALA A 50 -11.07 -11.56 -0.06
N LEU A 51 -11.90 -10.75 0.60
CA LEU A 51 -13.35 -10.99 0.70
C LEU A 51 -14.04 -10.96 -0.65
N ALA A 52 -13.67 -10.00 -1.51
CA ALA A 52 -14.21 -9.92 -2.87
C ALA A 52 -13.83 -11.16 -3.68
N LEU A 53 -12.57 -11.61 -3.63
CA LEU A 53 -12.12 -12.82 -4.31
C LEU A 53 -12.90 -14.05 -3.80
N LEU A 54 -13.06 -14.21 -2.48
CA LEU A 54 -13.83 -15.32 -1.90
C LEU A 54 -15.29 -15.30 -2.36
N PHE A 55 -15.92 -14.13 -2.34
CA PHE A 55 -17.30 -13.95 -2.79
C PHE A 55 -17.46 -14.28 -4.28
N PHE A 56 -16.57 -13.77 -5.14
CA PHE A 56 -16.60 -14.05 -6.57
C PHE A 56 -16.33 -15.52 -6.89
N SER A 57 -15.34 -16.13 -6.25
CA SER A 57 -15.04 -17.56 -6.43
C SER A 57 -16.22 -18.44 -6.00
N TYR A 58 -16.84 -18.14 -4.86
CA TYR A 58 -18.06 -18.82 -4.43
C TYR A 58 -19.19 -18.64 -5.45
N SER A 59 -19.47 -17.40 -5.84
CA SER A 59 -20.52 -17.09 -6.82
C SER A 59 -20.33 -17.80 -8.16
N PHE A 60 -19.08 -17.94 -8.62
CA PHE A 60 -18.74 -18.63 -9.86
C PHE A 60 -18.94 -20.15 -9.76
N ILE A 61 -18.45 -20.80 -8.69
CA ILE A 61 -18.55 -22.26 -8.51
C ILE A 61 -20.01 -22.73 -8.40
N TYR A 62 -20.87 -21.94 -7.75
CA TYR A 62 -22.29 -22.25 -7.60
C TYR A 62 -23.16 -21.78 -8.78
N GLY A 63 -22.54 -21.28 -9.86
CA GLY A 63 -23.26 -20.85 -11.07
C GLY A 63 -24.17 -19.64 -10.88
N ILE A 64 -23.97 -18.87 -9.80
CA ILE A 64 -24.75 -17.64 -9.52
C ILE A 64 -24.40 -16.56 -10.55
N THR A 65 -23.15 -16.53 -11.02
CA THR A 65 -22.70 -15.61 -12.07
C THR A 65 -22.56 -16.33 -13.41
N GLN A 66 -23.12 -15.72 -14.48
CA GLN A 66 -22.96 -16.19 -15.87
C GLN A 66 -21.66 -15.66 -16.51
N LEU A 67 -20.56 -15.70 -15.77
CA LEU A 67 -19.26 -15.26 -16.27
C LEU A 67 -18.60 -16.38 -17.08
N SER A 68 -17.98 -16.02 -18.20
CA SER A 68 -17.12 -16.98 -18.92
C SER A 68 -15.84 -17.27 -18.12
N ASP A 69 -15.28 -18.47 -18.30
CA ASP A 69 -14.03 -18.89 -17.67
C ASP A 69 -12.90 -17.89 -17.89
N VAL A 70 -12.80 -17.34 -19.11
CA VAL A 70 -11.77 -16.35 -19.47
C VAL A 70 -11.89 -15.09 -18.61
N VAL A 71 -13.12 -14.61 -18.37
CA VAL A 71 -13.35 -13.42 -17.54
C VAL A 71 -13.05 -13.73 -16.07
N TYR A 72 -13.40 -14.93 -15.59
CA TYR A 72 -13.08 -15.35 -14.23
C TYR A 72 -11.56 -15.38 -13.98
N TYR A 73 -10.78 -16.01 -14.87
CA TYR A 73 -9.32 -16.01 -14.77
C TYR A 73 -8.70 -14.61 -14.93
N GLY A 74 -9.28 -13.77 -15.79
CA GLY A 74 -8.89 -12.37 -15.92
C GLY A 74 -9.06 -11.59 -14.62
N LEU A 75 -10.23 -11.69 -13.98
CA LEU A 75 -10.50 -11.08 -12.68
C LEU A 75 -9.55 -11.59 -11.60
N GLY A 76 -9.34 -12.91 -11.53
CA GLY A 76 -8.39 -13.52 -10.59
C GLY A 76 -6.96 -12.97 -10.78
N THR A 77 -6.52 -12.79 -12.02
CA THR A 77 -5.20 -12.22 -12.33
C THR A 77 -5.08 -10.78 -11.85
N VAL A 78 -6.08 -9.94 -12.14
CA VAL A 78 -6.12 -8.54 -11.68
C VAL A 78 -6.10 -8.48 -10.15
N PHE A 79 -6.83 -9.37 -9.47
CA PHE A 79 -6.82 -9.49 -8.02
C PHE A 79 -5.44 -9.81 -7.46
N VAL A 80 -4.76 -10.81 -8.01
CA VAL A 80 -3.40 -11.19 -7.57
C VAL A 80 -2.43 -10.03 -7.77
N LEU A 81 -2.48 -9.37 -8.94
CA LEU A 81 -1.65 -8.19 -9.20
C LEU A 81 -1.95 -7.05 -8.21
N ASN A 82 -3.22 -6.80 -7.89
CA ASN A 82 -3.61 -5.78 -6.93
C ASN A 82 -3.03 -6.06 -5.53
N VAL A 83 -3.13 -7.31 -5.06
CA VAL A 83 -2.58 -7.74 -3.77
C VAL A 83 -1.07 -7.57 -3.74
N LEU A 84 -0.35 -8.01 -4.78
CA LEU A 84 1.11 -7.85 -4.89
C LEU A 84 1.54 -6.38 -4.84
N LEU A 85 0.83 -5.50 -5.56
CA LEU A 85 1.09 -4.06 -5.54
C LEU A 85 0.86 -3.46 -4.15
N ILE A 86 -0.22 -3.84 -3.45
CA ILE A 86 -0.48 -3.37 -2.09
C ILE A 86 0.62 -3.84 -1.13
N PHE A 87 1.08 -5.09 -1.23
CA PHE A 87 2.21 -5.59 -0.44
C PHE A 87 3.49 -4.78 -0.68
N HIS A 88 3.76 -4.44 -1.95
CA HIS A 88 4.91 -3.62 -2.30
C HIS A 88 4.83 -2.22 -1.68
N GLN A 89 3.69 -1.54 -1.80
CA GLN A 89 3.48 -0.21 -1.18
C GLN A 89 3.59 -0.26 0.34
N ARG A 90 3.05 -1.30 0.97
CA ARG A 90 3.18 -1.52 2.42
C ARG A 90 4.64 -1.67 2.85
N LYS A 91 5.44 -2.42 2.08
CA LYS A 91 6.89 -2.58 2.34
C LYS A 91 7.61 -1.23 2.25
N GLN A 92 7.29 -0.40 1.26
CA GLN A 92 7.86 0.94 1.12
C GLN A 92 7.54 1.84 2.32
N ILE A 93 6.29 1.85 2.78
CA ILE A 93 5.88 2.63 3.95
C ILE A 93 6.61 2.19 5.21
N ASN A 94 6.74 0.88 5.44
CA ASN A 94 7.49 0.39 6.59
C ASN A 94 8.95 0.84 6.55
N ARG A 95 9.60 0.82 5.37
CA ARG A 95 10.96 1.35 5.22
C ARG A 95 11.03 2.84 5.54
N ALA A 96 10.06 3.64 5.09
CA ALA A 96 10.00 5.06 5.39
C ALA A 96 9.76 5.33 6.89
N ILE A 97 8.87 4.58 7.54
CA ILE A 97 8.63 4.67 8.99
C ILE A 97 9.92 4.37 9.75
N THR A 98 10.55 3.23 9.48
CA THR A 98 11.79 2.83 10.16
C THR A 98 12.91 3.86 9.96
N TYR A 99 13.02 4.42 8.74
CA TYR A 99 14.01 5.45 8.48
C TYR A 99 13.75 6.73 9.29
N VAL A 100 12.50 7.22 9.30
CA VAL A 100 12.11 8.41 10.06
C VAL A 100 12.25 8.17 11.57
N GLU A 101 11.95 6.99 12.08
CA GLU A 101 12.13 6.65 13.49
C GLU A 101 13.60 6.70 13.93
N GLN A 102 14.52 6.18 13.10
CA GLN A 102 15.92 5.97 13.45
C GLN A 102 16.88 7.13 13.12
N ASN A 103 16.56 7.98 12.12
CA ASN A 103 17.54 8.92 11.54
C ASN A 103 17.10 10.39 11.52
N VAL A 104 15.92 10.72 12.05
CA VAL A 104 15.41 12.10 12.22
C VAL A 104 15.31 12.42 13.70
#